data_AF-A0A6P0X9X1-F1
#
_entry.id   AF-A0A6P0X9X1-F1
#
_cell.length_a   1.000
_cell.length_b   1.000
_cell.length_c   1.000
_cell.angle_alpha   90.00
_cell.angle_beta   90.00
_cell.angle_gamma   90.00
#
_symmetry.space_group_name_H-M   'P 1'
#
loop_
_entity.id
_entity.type
_entity.pdbx_description
1 polymer ?
#
loop_
_entity_poly.entity_id
_entity_poly.type
_entity_poly.pdbx_seq_one_letter_code
_entity_poly.pdbx_strand_id
1 'polypeptide(L)'
;SNYGQLADENQRLIINKHLAGDIDNLAHLLKDISSKYRYASDFTIFGLKAALVEVMSVFPVYRTYVSKEGVSKADRECIQRVIAKTKEKIPFFINELLNELSFIEKFLLLEFDEHLNQEDKDKWLHFVMRLQQFTGPLMAKGVEDTVLYVYNRLISLNEVGSTPSKFGVSVEDFHGFNQHRIAYWPHTMSGTSTHDTKRGEDVRTRINVLSEIPEEWESYLQKWQEINDPKKDCVGGLDVPAPNDEYFLYQTLLGAFPVDESEYSTFVERIKEYIIKAIREAKVNTGWLRPDDDYESSLIKFVEHLLNKSEDNEFLPAFRPLQRKVQYYGVFNSLSQAFLKLTSPGVPDIYQGTELWDLSLVDPDNRRPIDFENRAEFLKEIKTKIESDILGLIEELLQTPETGKIKMFLIYQALQARREYLDLFQRGDYQKLIVMGSLKNHIVAFSRKWGDSTAIIIAPRLLTKLVNEGENPLGEQVWRETRICLPSGSSLVWKNVITQQNLKEEKEDTLWIRNVLNHFPVALLINEQGETNNDSEPKVDSHN
;
A
#
# COMPACT_ATOMS: atom_id res chain seq x y z
N SER A 1 16.60 -8.11 -12.74
CA SER A 1 15.78 -9.34 -12.88
C SER A 1 14.30 -9.01 -13.00
N ASN A 2 13.50 -9.88 -13.63
CA ASN A 2 12.04 -9.78 -13.65
C ASN A 2 11.47 -10.20 -12.27
N TYR A 3 10.48 -9.49 -11.74
CA TYR A 3 9.85 -9.79 -10.44
C TYR A 3 9.36 -11.24 -10.33
N GLY A 4 8.72 -11.77 -11.37
CA GLY A 4 8.18 -13.15 -11.33
C GLY A 4 9.27 -14.22 -11.22
N GLN A 5 10.45 -13.96 -11.78
CA GLN A 5 11.61 -14.82 -11.64
C GLN A 5 12.20 -14.74 -10.23
N LEU A 6 12.35 -13.53 -9.68
CA LEU A 6 12.83 -13.34 -8.32
C LEU A 6 11.90 -14.00 -7.29
N ALA A 7 10.58 -13.90 -7.48
CA ALA A 7 9.61 -14.56 -6.61
C ALA A 7 9.77 -16.08 -6.63
N ASP A 8 9.88 -16.69 -7.82
CA ASP A 8 10.08 -18.13 -7.99
C ASP A 8 11.39 -18.60 -7.33
N GLU A 9 12.50 -17.91 -7.60
CA GLU A 9 13.83 -18.22 -7.04
C GLU A 9 13.84 -18.15 -5.51
N ASN A 10 13.27 -17.09 -4.93
CA ASN A 10 13.25 -16.90 -3.49
C ASN A 10 12.26 -17.85 -2.78
N GLN A 11 11.11 -18.15 -3.38
CA GLN A 11 10.23 -19.19 -2.85
C GLN A 11 10.93 -20.55 -2.82
N ARG A 12 11.66 -20.92 -3.87
CA ARG A 12 12.48 -22.16 -3.87
C ARG A 12 13.57 -22.15 -2.81
N LEU A 13 14.25 -21.01 -2.62
CA LEU A 13 15.23 -20.85 -1.55
C LEU A 13 14.60 -21.12 -0.17
N ILE A 14 13.45 -20.51 0.11
CA ILE A 14 12.72 -20.69 1.37
C ILE A 14 12.25 -22.13 1.57
N ILE A 15 11.70 -22.77 0.53
CA ILE A 15 11.29 -24.18 0.60
C ILE A 15 12.49 -25.07 0.97
N ASN A 16 13.64 -24.85 0.34
CA ASN A 16 14.82 -25.71 0.52
C ASN A 16 15.59 -25.46 1.81
N LYS A 17 15.54 -24.24 2.38
CA LYS A 17 16.37 -23.85 3.53
C LYS A 17 15.59 -23.66 4.82
N HIS A 18 14.38 -23.10 4.75
CA HIS A 18 13.60 -22.72 5.94
C HIS A 18 12.40 -23.62 6.18
N LEU A 19 11.81 -24.17 5.11
CA LEU A 19 10.62 -25.04 5.19
C LEU A 19 10.88 -26.47 4.70
N ALA A 20 12.14 -26.92 4.75
CA ALA A 20 12.57 -28.20 4.19
C ALA A 20 11.83 -29.39 4.84
N GLY A 21 11.71 -29.38 6.17
CA GLY A 21 10.99 -30.43 6.90
C GLY A 21 9.49 -30.46 6.57
N ASP A 22 8.87 -29.31 6.35
CA ASP A 22 7.44 -29.25 6.01
C ASP A 22 7.16 -29.79 4.61
N ILE A 23 8.00 -29.46 3.62
CA ILE A 23 7.84 -30.01 2.28
C ILE A 23 8.16 -31.51 2.23
N ASP A 24 9.12 -31.98 3.03
CA ASP A 24 9.39 -33.42 3.16
C ASP A 24 8.18 -34.17 3.74
N ASN A 25 7.55 -33.62 4.78
CA ASN A 25 6.33 -34.18 5.35
C ASN A 25 5.18 -34.24 4.32
N LEU A 26 4.99 -33.20 3.50
CA LEU A 26 3.99 -33.20 2.44
C LEU A 26 4.30 -34.25 1.36
N ALA A 27 5.56 -34.40 0.96
CA ALA A 27 5.98 -35.42 0.01
C ALA A 27 5.77 -36.84 0.56
N HIS A 28 6.04 -37.06 1.85
CA HIS A 28 5.76 -38.34 2.52
C HIS A 28 4.26 -38.66 2.56
N LEU A 29 3.41 -37.69 2.94
CA LEU A 29 1.96 -37.87 2.92
C LEU A 29 1.47 -38.26 1.52
N LEU A 30 1.98 -37.59 0.47
CA LEU A 30 1.61 -37.89 -0.90
C LEU A 30 2.17 -39.24 -1.37
N LYS A 31 3.36 -39.65 -0.89
CA LYS A 31 3.95 -40.95 -1.20
C LYS A 31 3.15 -42.10 -0.58
N ASP A 32 2.73 -41.95 0.67
CA ASP A 32 1.90 -42.95 1.36
C ASP A 32 0.58 -43.16 0.64
N ILE A 33 -0.02 -42.08 0.12
CA ILE A 33 -1.26 -42.17 -0.62
C ILE A 33 -1.03 -42.76 -2.03
N SER A 34 -0.06 -42.24 -2.79
CA SER A 34 0.23 -42.69 -4.17
C SER A 34 0.59 -44.17 -4.26
N SER A 35 1.25 -44.72 -3.24
CA SER A 35 1.63 -46.14 -3.17
C SER A 35 0.43 -47.09 -3.17
N LYS A 36 -0.78 -46.61 -2.89
CA LYS A 36 -2.03 -47.39 -2.96
C LYS A 36 -2.64 -47.46 -4.36
N TYR A 37 -2.18 -46.65 -5.32
CA TYR A 37 -2.73 -46.59 -6.67
C TYR A 37 -1.75 -47.17 -7.67
N ARG A 38 -2.20 -48.13 -8.49
CA ARG A 38 -1.34 -48.79 -9.48
C ARG A 38 -0.68 -47.83 -10.48
N TYR A 39 -1.37 -46.75 -10.86
CA TYR A 39 -0.87 -45.76 -11.82
C TYR A 39 0.06 -44.71 -11.19
N ALA A 40 0.18 -44.70 -9.85
CA ALA A 40 0.98 -43.75 -9.10
C ALA A 40 1.98 -44.43 -8.13
N SER A 41 2.01 -45.76 -8.06
CA SER A 41 2.84 -46.54 -7.13
C SER A 41 4.33 -46.30 -7.35
N ASP A 42 4.70 -46.08 -8.61
CA ASP A 42 6.08 -45.94 -9.06
C ASP A 42 6.58 -44.49 -8.93
N PHE A 43 5.71 -43.54 -8.53
CA PHE A 43 6.14 -42.18 -8.24
C PHE A 43 7.17 -42.19 -7.11
N THR A 44 8.33 -41.63 -7.39
CA THR A 44 9.39 -41.53 -6.38
C THR A 44 9.07 -40.39 -5.42
N ILE A 45 9.55 -40.48 -4.18
CA ILE A 45 9.42 -39.37 -3.22
C ILE A 45 10.09 -38.09 -3.75
N PHE A 46 11.20 -38.24 -4.49
CA PHE A 46 11.89 -37.14 -5.14
C PHE A 46 11.04 -36.49 -6.23
N GLY A 47 10.37 -37.29 -7.08
CA GLY A 47 9.46 -36.81 -8.12
C GLY A 47 8.27 -36.05 -7.54
N LEU A 48 7.62 -36.61 -6.50
CA LEU A 48 6.52 -35.95 -5.80
C LEU A 48 6.95 -34.65 -5.14
N LYS A 49 8.09 -34.64 -4.44
CA LYS A 49 8.65 -33.43 -3.83
C LYS A 49 8.95 -32.36 -4.89
N ALA A 50 9.61 -32.73 -5.99
CA ALA A 50 9.92 -31.82 -7.07
C ALA A 50 8.64 -31.22 -7.67
N ALA A 51 7.65 -32.06 -7.99
CA ALA A 51 6.35 -31.60 -8.52
C ALA A 51 5.63 -30.64 -7.56
N LEU A 52 5.65 -30.92 -6.25
CA LEU A 52 5.08 -30.01 -5.24
C LEU A 52 5.79 -28.65 -5.24
N VAL A 53 7.13 -28.63 -5.29
CA VAL A 53 7.90 -27.38 -5.35
C VAL A 53 7.52 -26.55 -6.58
N GLU A 54 7.42 -27.19 -7.75
CA GLU A 54 7.03 -26.54 -9.02
C GLU A 54 5.60 -25.98 -8.98
N VAL A 55 4.68 -26.67 -8.33
CA VAL A 55 3.30 -26.20 -8.13
C VAL A 55 3.27 -25.00 -7.19
N MET A 56 3.97 -25.09 -6.05
CA MET A 56 3.93 -24.06 -5.01
C MET A 56 4.63 -22.76 -5.42
N SER A 57 5.68 -22.83 -6.25
CA SER A 57 6.40 -21.63 -6.72
C SER A 57 5.59 -20.78 -7.72
N VAL A 58 4.45 -21.27 -8.20
CA VAL A 58 3.57 -20.53 -9.12
C VAL A 58 2.24 -20.15 -8.50
N PHE A 59 1.97 -20.51 -7.23
CA PHE A 59 0.72 -20.17 -6.57
C PHE A 59 0.55 -18.64 -6.48
N PRO A 60 -0.52 -18.06 -7.05
CA PRO A 60 -0.69 -16.61 -7.13
C PRO A 60 -1.35 -16.00 -5.89
N VAL A 61 -1.79 -16.83 -4.94
CA VAL A 61 -2.50 -16.45 -3.73
C VAL A 61 -1.84 -17.09 -2.51
N TYR A 62 -2.07 -16.52 -1.33
CA TYR A 62 -1.59 -17.05 -0.07
C TYR A 62 -1.99 -18.52 0.16
N ARG A 63 -3.25 -18.87 -0.14
CA ARG A 63 -3.78 -20.23 -0.03
C ARG A 63 -5.12 -20.33 -0.72
N THR A 64 -5.52 -21.57 -1.01
CA THR A 64 -6.91 -21.95 -1.30
C THR A 64 -7.64 -22.35 -0.02
N TYR A 65 -8.96 -22.55 -0.13
CA TYR A 65 -9.84 -22.91 0.99
C TYR A 65 -10.66 -24.18 0.73
N VAL A 66 -10.04 -25.18 0.12
CA VAL A 66 -10.58 -26.54 -0.03
C VAL A 66 -10.76 -27.19 1.34
N SER A 67 -11.95 -27.73 1.58
CA SER A 67 -12.35 -28.33 2.85
C SER A 67 -13.32 -29.50 2.63
N LYS A 68 -13.90 -30.04 3.71
CA LYS A 68 -14.92 -31.10 3.63
C LYS A 68 -16.19 -30.65 2.89
N GLU A 69 -16.44 -29.34 2.85
CA GLU A 69 -17.53 -28.72 2.10
C GLU A 69 -17.28 -28.73 0.58
N GLY A 70 -16.06 -29.07 0.14
CA GLY A 70 -15.67 -29.22 -1.25
C GLY A 70 -14.72 -28.13 -1.74
N VAL A 71 -14.70 -27.94 -3.06
CA VAL A 71 -13.83 -26.99 -3.75
C VAL A 71 -14.69 -25.87 -4.35
N SER A 72 -14.43 -24.63 -3.95
CA SER A 72 -15.12 -23.47 -4.52
C SER A 72 -14.77 -23.30 -6.00
N LYS A 73 -15.64 -22.63 -6.78
CA LYS A 73 -15.34 -22.32 -8.19
C LYS A 73 -14.03 -21.54 -8.35
N ALA A 74 -13.79 -20.56 -7.47
CA ALA A 74 -12.59 -19.73 -7.49
C ALA A 74 -11.32 -20.54 -7.18
N ASP A 75 -11.36 -21.44 -6.19
CA ASP A 75 -10.23 -22.32 -5.85
C ASP A 75 -9.96 -23.31 -7.00
N ARG A 76 -11.01 -23.90 -7.60
CA ARG A 76 -10.87 -24.79 -8.76
C ARG A 76 -10.17 -24.10 -9.93
N GLU A 77 -10.65 -22.92 -10.31
CA GLU A 77 -10.04 -22.12 -11.38
C GLU A 77 -8.59 -21.73 -11.05
N CYS A 78 -8.30 -21.42 -9.78
CA CYS A 78 -6.95 -21.13 -9.31
C CYS A 78 -6.02 -22.34 -9.45
N ILE A 79 -6.43 -23.50 -8.93
CA ILE A 79 -5.67 -24.76 -8.96
C ILE A 79 -5.39 -25.17 -10.42
N GLN A 80 -6.41 -25.20 -11.27
CA GLN A 80 -6.26 -25.60 -12.67
C GLN A 80 -5.31 -24.68 -13.43
N ARG A 81 -5.43 -23.35 -13.22
CA ARG A 81 -4.50 -22.37 -13.81
C ARG A 81 -3.07 -22.54 -13.31
N VAL A 82 -2.90 -22.82 -12.02
CA VAL A 82 -1.58 -23.12 -11.42
C VAL A 82 -0.97 -24.34 -12.09
N ILE A 83 -1.70 -25.46 -12.15
CA ILE A 83 -1.20 -26.70 -12.75
C ILE A 83 -0.87 -26.52 -14.23
N ALA A 84 -1.73 -25.85 -15.00
CA ALA A 84 -1.47 -25.55 -16.41
C ALA A 84 -0.17 -24.74 -16.59
N LYS A 85 -0.01 -23.68 -15.80
CA LYS A 85 1.19 -22.83 -15.82
C LYS A 85 2.45 -23.59 -15.38
N THR A 86 2.33 -24.51 -14.41
CA THR A 86 3.44 -25.38 -14.01
C THR A 86 3.84 -26.31 -15.16
N LYS A 87 2.86 -26.96 -15.81
CA LYS A 87 3.09 -27.84 -16.97
C LYS A 87 3.80 -27.10 -18.12
N GLU A 88 3.46 -25.84 -18.39
CA GLU A 88 4.12 -25.00 -19.39
C GLU A 88 5.58 -24.65 -19.05
N LYS A 89 5.91 -24.51 -17.76
CA LYS A 89 7.26 -24.14 -17.30
C LYS A 89 8.26 -25.30 -17.35
N ILE A 90 7.80 -26.55 -17.27
CA ILE A 90 8.68 -27.71 -17.18
C ILE A 90 9.31 -27.99 -18.56
N PRO A 91 10.65 -27.98 -18.68
CA PRO A 91 11.34 -28.33 -19.93
C PRO A 91 10.93 -29.72 -20.44
N PHE A 92 10.81 -29.87 -21.76
CA PHE A 92 10.36 -31.11 -22.43
C PHE A 92 11.12 -32.39 -22.01
N PHE A 93 12.37 -32.28 -21.59
CA PHE A 93 13.18 -33.42 -21.14
C PHE A 93 12.87 -33.88 -19.69
N ILE A 94 12.10 -33.10 -18.92
CA ILE A 94 11.54 -33.45 -17.60
C ILE A 94 10.07 -33.86 -17.78
N ASN A 95 9.79 -34.65 -18.83
CA ASN A 95 8.46 -35.20 -19.12
C ASN A 95 7.96 -36.16 -18.02
N GLU A 96 8.87 -36.59 -17.14
CA GLU A 96 8.61 -37.52 -16.05
C GLU A 96 7.61 -36.95 -15.03
N LEU A 97 7.60 -35.64 -14.76
CA LEU A 97 6.75 -35.02 -13.71
C LEU A 97 5.29 -34.79 -14.12
N LEU A 98 4.91 -34.98 -15.39
CA LEU A 98 3.54 -34.68 -15.85
C LEU A 98 2.49 -35.57 -15.18
N ASN A 99 2.87 -36.82 -14.86
CA ASN A 99 2.00 -37.77 -14.18
C ASN A 99 1.80 -37.35 -12.72
N GLU A 100 2.87 -36.96 -12.02
CA GLU A 100 2.84 -36.44 -10.66
C GLU A 100 2.02 -35.15 -10.59
N LEU A 101 2.15 -34.23 -11.55
CA LEU A 101 1.36 -33.00 -11.59
C LEU A 101 -0.13 -33.27 -11.79
N SER A 102 -0.47 -34.17 -12.70
CA SER A 102 -1.87 -34.56 -12.94
C SER A 102 -2.44 -35.31 -11.74
N PHE A 103 -1.61 -36.08 -11.03
CA PHE A 103 -1.97 -36.68 -9.76
C PHE A 103 -2.22 -35.62 -8.68
N ILE A 104 -1.33 -34.64 -8.51
CA ILE A 104 -1.49 -33.54 -7.54
C ILE A 104 -2.77 -32.74 -7.85
N GLU A 105 -3.03 -32.43 -9.12
CA GLU A 105 -4.24 -31.71 -9.56
C GLU A 105 -5.52 -32.41 -9.09
N LYS A 106 -5.62 -33.73 -9.32
CA LYS A 106 -6.74 -34.57 -8.89
C LYS A 106 -6.98 -34.47 -7.37
N PHE A 107 -5.91 -34.43 -6.58
CA PHE A 107 -5.99 -34.32 -5.11
C PHE A 107 -6.45 -32.95 -4.67
N LEU A 108 -5.83 -31.89 -5.21
CA LEU A 108 -6.18 -30.51 -4.89
C LEU A 108 -7.66 -30.21 -5.24
N LEU A 109 -8.20 -30.87 -6.26
CA LEU A 109 -9.60 -30.75 -6.68
C LEU A 109 -10.57 -31.71 -5.98
N LEU A 110 -10.07 -32.56 -5.06
CA LEU A 110 -10.83 -33.62 -4.39
C LEU A 110 -11.63 -34.50 -5.38
N GLU A 111 -11.03 -34.80 -6.54
CA GLU A 111 -11.62 -35.64 -7.57
C GLU A 111 -11.42 -37.11 -7.19
N PHE A 112 -12.17 -37.55 -6.17
CA PHE A 112 -12.11 -38.90 -5.63
C PHE A 112 -12.44 -39.95 -6.68
N ASP A 113 -11.76 -41.11 -6.62
CA ASP A 113 -12.19 -42.28 -7.36
C ASP A 113 -13.52 -42.83 -6.81
N GLU A 114 -14.36 -43.39 -7.69
CA GLU A 114 -15.73 -43.82 -7.37
C GLU A 114 -15.80 -44.81 -6.19
N HIS A 115 -14.75 -45.60 -5.98
CA HIS A 115 -14.70 -46.66 -4.96
C HIS A 115 -13.80 -46.33 -3.76
N LEU A 116 -13.39 -45.06 -3.58
CA LEU A 116 -12.60 -44.68 -2.42
C LEU A 116 -13.42 -44.81 -1.12
N ASN A 117 -12.89 -45.55 -0.15
CA ASN A 117 -13.47 -45.60 1.20
C ASN A 117 -13.30 -44.24 1.90
N GLN A 118 -14.05 -44.04 2.99
CA GLN A 118 -14.02 -42.76 3.71
C GLN A 118 -12.65 -42.44 4.31
N GLU A 119 -11.93 -43.43 4.82
CA GLU A 119 -10.60 -43.24 5.44
C GLU A 119 -9.59 -42.68 4.42
N ASP A 120 -9.61 -43.17 3.19
CA ASP A 120 -8.73 -42.69 2.13
C ASP A 120 -9.15 -41.32 1.62
N LYS A 121 -10.46 -41.00 1.58
CA LYS A 121 -10.94 -39.63 1.29
C LYS A 121 -10.46 -38.64 2.34
N ASP A 122 -10.49 -39.04 3.61
CA ASP A 122 -10.03 -38.20 4.72
C ASP A 122 -8.52 -37.95 4.64
N LYS A 123 -7.72 -38.92 4.17
CA LYS A 123 -6.27 -38.74 3.92
C LYS A 123 -5.99 -37.75 2.80
N TRP A 124 -6.76 -37.78 1.71
CA TRP A 124 -6.64 -36.80 0.63
C TRP A 124 -6.96 -35.40 1.13
N LEU A 125 -8.09 -35.25 1.84
CA LEU A 125 -8.49 -33.98 2.43
C LEU A 125 -7.44 -33.46 3.42
N HIS A 126 -6.89 -34.34 4.26
CA HIS A 126 -5.82 -34.00 5.20
C HIS A 126 -4.60 -33.44 4.47
N PHE A 127 -4.14 -34.11 3.41
CA PHE A 127 -3.03 -33.64 2.59
C PHE A 127 -3.30 -32.24 2.01
N VAL A 128 -4.47 -32.03 1.39
CA VAL A 128 -4.82 -30.72 0.81
C VAL A 128 -4.85 -29.64 1.89
N MET A 129 -5.46 -29.92 3.04
CA MET A 129 -5.51 -28.96 4.14
C MET A 129 -4.12 -28.63 4.70
N ARG A 130 -3.21 -29.61 4.79
CA ARG A 130 -1.81 -29.40 5.18
C ARG A 130 -1.06 -28.57 4.15
N LEU A 131 -1.24 -28.83 2.86
CA LEU A 131 -0.64 -28.04 1.78
C LEU A 131 -1.11 -26.57 1.84
N GLN A 132 -2.40 -26.33 2.08
CA GLN A 132 -2.94 -24.97 2.26
C GLN A 132 -2.41 -24.26 3.50
N GLN A 133 -1.96 -25.00 4.53
CA GLN A 133 -1.27 -24.42 5.70
C GLN A 133 0.19 -24.06 5.39
N PHE A 134 0.80 -24.69 4.38
CA PHE A 134 2.17 -24.45 3.97
C PHE A 134 2.32 -23.25 3.03
N THR A 135 1.39 -23.07 2.09
CA THR A 135 1.51 -22.02 1.05
C THR A 135 1.51 -20.60 1.63
N GLY A 136 0.81 -20.38 2.76
CA GLY A 136 0.75 -19.07 3.42
C GLY A 136 2.12 -18.60 3.94
N PRO A 137 2.78 -19.35 4.85
CA PRO A 137 4.14 -19.08 5.28
C PRO A 137 5.15 -18.97 4.13
N LEU A 138 5.00 -19.79 3.08
CA LEU A 138 5.85 -19.70 1.90
C LEU A 138 5.70 -18.35 1.17
N MET A 139 4.47 -17.87 0.97
CA MET A 139 4.23 -16.56 0.36
C MET A 139 4.84 -15.44 1.21
N ALA A 140 4.58 -15.44 2.51
CA ALA A 140 5.11 -14.44 3.43
C ALA A 140 6.65 -14.43 3.45
N LYS A 141 7.29 -15.60 3.65
CA LYS A 141 8.75 -15.69 3.76
C LYS A 141 9.48 -15.54 2.42
N GLY A 142 8.91 -16.11 1.35
CA GLY A 142 9.51 -16.09 0.02
C GLY A 142 9.35 -14.76 -0.69
N VAL A 143 8.22 -14.07 -0.48
CA VAL A 143 7.93 -12.79 -1.15
C VAL A 143 8.09 -11.62 -0.20
N GLU A 144 7.31 -11.55 0.88
CA GLU A 144 7.26 -10.36 1.73
C GLU A 144 8.55 -10.12 2.52
N ASP A 145 9.15 -11.17 3.06
CA ASP A 145 10.39 -11.11 3.84
C ASP A 145 11.65 -11.38 3.02
N THR A 146 11.54 -11.41 1.68
CA THR A 146 12.73 -11.59 0.82
C THR A 146 12.65 -10.74 -0.45
N VAL A 147 11.74 -11.06 -1.37
CA VAL A 147 11.62 -10.36 -2.67
C VAL A 147 11.39 -8.86 -2.52
N LEU A 148 10.62 -8.43 -1.52
CA LEU A 148 10.37 -7.01 -1.23
C LEU A 148 11.63 -6.22 -0.79
N TYR A 149 12.72 -6.91 -0.43
CA TYR A 149 14.03 -6.30 -0.12
C TYR A 149 15.02 -6.39 -1.30
N VAL A 150 14.68 -7.15 -2.34
CA VAL A 150 15.53 -7.35 -3.52
C VAL A 150 15.03 -6.54 -4.72
N TYR A 151 13.72 -6.50 -4.96
CA TYR A 151 13.15 -5.81 -6.12
C TYR A 151 12.98 -4.30 -5.87
N ASN A 152 14.07 -3.55 -5.94
CA ASN A 152 14.14 -2.19 -5.41
C ASN A 152 13.78 -1.07 -6.41
N ARG A 153 13.03 -1.38 -7.48
CA ARG A 153 12.65 -0.40 -8.53
C ARG A 153 11.98 0.86 -7.96
N LEU A 154 11.02 0.68 -7.06
CA LEU A 154 10.38 1.76 -6.30
C LEU A 154 9.87 1.17 -4.97
N ILE A 155 10.59 1.38 -3.88
CA ILE A 155 10.38 0.62 -2.64
C ILE A 155 9.11 1.00 -1.87
N SER A 156 8.42 2.08 -2.26
CA SER A 156 7.06 2.37 -1.77
C SER A 156 6.03 1.34 -2.22
N LEU A 157 6.31 0.60 -3.29
CA LEU A 157 5.48 -0.51 -3.76
C LEU A 157 5.80 -1.83 -3.05
N ASN A 158 6.85 -1.87 -2.23
CA ASN A 158 7.33 -3.08 -1.57
C ASN A 158 6.72 -3.17 -0.18
N GLU A 159 5.44 -3.57 -0.12
CA GLU A 159 4.63 -3.53 1.09
C GLU A 159 3.84 -4.83 1.26
N VAL A 160 3.42 -5.14 2.49
CA VAL A 160 2.59 -6.31 2.81
C VAL A 160 1.32 -6.28 1.97
N GLY A 161 1.00 -7.40 1.32
CA GLY A 161 -0.14 -7.53 0.41
C GLY A 161 0.04 -6.86 -0.98
N SER A 162 1.22 -6.33 -1.29
CA SER A 162 1.49 -5.71 -2.60
C SER A 162 2.00 -6.72 -3.65
N THR A 163 2.01 -6.29 -4.91
CA THR A 163 2.72 -6.98 -5.99
C THR A 163 3.56 -5.94 -6.74
N PRO A 164 4.84 -5.73 -6.39
CA PRO A 164 5.68 -4.66 -6.93
C PRO A 164 5.82 -4.60 -8.46
N SER A 165 5.52 -5.70 -9.17
CA SER A 165 5.46 -5.70 -10.64
C SER A 165 4.33 -4.82 -11.18
N LYS A 166 3.22 -4.66 -10.45
CA LYS A 166 2.14 -3.71 -10.73
C LYS A 166 2.56 -2.33 -10.21
N PHE A 167 3.09 -1.49 -11.10
CA PHE A 167 3.71 -0.21 -10.71
C PHE A 167 2.72 0.81 -10.11
N GLY A 168 1.47 0.79 -10.56
CA GLY A 168 0.41 1.66 -10.08
C GLY A 168 -0.94 1.20 -10.62
N VAL A 169 -1.98 1.96 -10.31
CA VAL A 169 -3.36 1.70 -10.77
C VAL A 169 -3.93 2.94 -11.46
N SER A 170 -4.86 2.75 -12.38
CA SER A 170 -5.60 3.87 -12.95
C SER A 170 -6.64 4.40 -11.94
N VAL A 171 -7.09 5.64 -12.12
CA VAL A 171 -8.21 6.20 -11.35
C VAL A 171 -9.49 5.38 -11.57
N GLU A 172 -9.66 4.81 -12.76
CA GLU A 172 -10.77 3.91 -13.06
C GLU A 172 -10.71 2.60 -12.25
N ASP A 173 -9.53 1.98 -12.13
CA ASP A 173 -9.36 0.77 -11.29
C ASP A 173 -9.66 1.07 -9.82
N PHE A 174 -9.25 2.26 -9.33
CA PHE A 174 -9.59 2.72 -7.98
C PHE A 174 -11.10 2.88 -7.78
N HIS A 175 -11.82 3.42 -8.76
CA HIS A 175 -13.28 3.52 -8.70
C HIS A 175 -13.93 2.13 -8.74
N GLY A 176 -13.49 1.25 -9.65
CA GLY A 176 -14.00 -0.12 -9.75
C GLY A 176 -13.78 -0.92 -8.45
N PHE A 177 -12.63 -0.75 -7.81
CA PHE A 177 -12.34 -1.33 -6.50
C PHE A 177 -13.32 -0.85 -5.42
N ASN A 178 -13.60 0.45 -5.35
CA ASN A 178 -14.53 0.99 -4.35
C ASN A 178 -15.99 0.63 -4.62
N GLN A 179 -16.40 0.56 -5.90
CA GLN A 179 -17.73 0.08 -6.29
C GLN A 179 -17.93 -1.40 -5.90
N HIS A 180 -16.90 -2.23 -6.13
CA HIS A 180 -16.93 -3.62 -5.70
C HIS A 180 -16.96 -3.74 -4.17
N ARG A 181 -16.18 -2.91 -3.47
CA ARG A 181 -16.15 -2.90 -2.00
C ARG A 181 -17.51 -2.56 -1.39
N ILE A 182 -18.20 -1.51 -1.85
CA ILE A 182 -19.51 -1.16 -1.28
C ILE A 182 -20.55 -2.26 -1.54
N ALA A 183 -20.47 -2.97 -2.67
CA ALA A 183 -21.40 -4.03 -3.03
C ALA A 183 -21.23 -5.30 -2.19
N TYR A 184 -20.00 -5.67 -1.83
CA TYR A 184 -19.70 -6.98 -1.21
C TYR A 184 -19.13 -6.89 0.21
N TRP A 185 -18.37 -5.84 0.53
CA TRP A 185 -17.67 -5.69 1.81
C TRP A 185 -17.71 -4.26 2.35
N PRO A 186 -18.91 -3.67 2.55
CA PRO A 186 -19.07 -2.26 2.90
C PRO A 186 -18.43 -1.86 4.24
N HIS A 187 -18.20 -2.82 5.13
CA HIS A 187 -17.61 -2.62 6.46
C HIS A 187 -16.17 -3.13 6.58
N THR A 188 -15.49 -3.44 5.47
CA THR A 188 -14.08 -3.84 5.51
C THR A 188 -13.19 -2.69 5.97
N MET A 189 -12.11 -3.02 6.65
CA MET A 189 -11.10 -2.06 7.08
C MET A 189 -10.36 -1.43 5.88
N SER A 190 -10.04 -0.15 5.99
CA SER A 190 -9.14 0.60 5.10
C SER A 190 -7.92 1.06 5.90
N GLY A 191 -6.87 0.25 5.89
CA GLY A 191 -5.59 0.57 6.54
C GLY A 191 -4.57 1.14 5.57
N THR A 192 -3.76 2.08 6.04
CA THR A 192 -2.59 2.63 5.32
C THR A 192 -1.28 2.43 6.09
N SER A 193 -1.30 2.21 7.40
CA SER A 193 -0.11 1.83 8.17
C SER A 193 -0.54 0.80 9.21
N THR A 194 0.34 -0.13 9.57
CA THR A 194 0.12 -1.11 10.65
C THR A 194 1.43 -1.41 11.37
N HIS A 195 1.38 -2.20 12.43
CA HIS A 195 2.57 -2.72 13.10
C HIS A 195 3.41 -3.68 12.24
N ASP A 196 2.88 -4.14 11.09
CA ASP A 196 3.55 -5.09 10.19
C ASP A 196 3.92 -4.48 8.83
N THR A 197 3.47 -3.26 8.51
CA THR A 197 3.86 -2.60 7.27
C THR A 197 5.38 -2.37 7.24
N LYS A 198 6.00 -2.61 6.09
CA LYS A 198 7.44 -2.49 5.85
C LYS A 198 7.90 -1.05 6.00
N ARG A 199 7.04 -0.08 5.69
CA ARG A 199 7.31 1.37 5.81
C ARG A 199 6.07 2.11 6.30
N GLY A 200 6.27 3.19 7.03
CA GLY A 200 5.20 4.11 7.44
C GLY A 200 4.49 4.73 6.25
N GLU A 201 3.26 5.17 6.47
CA GLU A 201 2.41 5.62 5.36
C GLU A 201 2.94 6.87 4.65
N ASP A 202 3.66 7.73 5.37
CA ASP A 202 4.22 8.97 4.83
C ASP A 202 5.64 8.79 4.25
N VAL A 203 6.36 7.74 4.66
CA VAL A 203 7.57 7.28 3.94
C VAL A 203 7.21 6.89 2.51
N ARG A 204 6.11 6.15 2.33
CA ARG A 204 5.68 5.68 1.00
C ARG A 204 5.18 6.82 0.12
N THR A 205 4.43 7.77 0.65
CA THR A 205 3.92 8.92 -0.13
C THR A 205 5.04 9.84 -0.61
N ARG A 206 6.10 10.00 0.19
CA ARG A 206 7.35 10.66 -0.21
C ARG A 206 8.04 9.91 -1.34
N ILE A 207 8.33 8.63 -1.16
CA ILE A 207 9.02 7.83 -2.19
C ILE A 207 8.22 7.79 -3.51
N ASN A 208 6.88 7.79 -3.45
CA ASN A 208 6.03 7.86 -4.65
C ASN A 208 6.29 9.09 -5.53
N VAL A 209 6.78 10.20 -4.98
CA VAL A 209 7.14 11.41 -5.75
C VAL A 209 8.17 11.09 -6.83
N LEU A 210 9.09 10.15 -6.58
CA LEU A 210 10.10 9.73 -7.56
C LEU A 210 9.49 9.17 -8.85
N SER A 211 8.27 8.62 -8.78
CA SER A 211 7.56 8.13 -9.97
C SER A 211 7.09 9.26 -10.90
N GLU A 212 7.04 10.50 -10.42
CA GLU A 212 6.62 11.66 -11.20
C GLU A 212 7.79 12.42 -11.85
N ILE A 213 9.00 12.22 -11.32
CA ILE A 213 10.25 12.89 -11.71
C ILE A 213 11.39 11.89 -12.01
N PRO A 214 11.17 10.84 -12.85
CA PRO A 214 12.14 9.76 -13.02
C PRO A 214 13.49 10.21 -13.61
N GLU A 215 13.50 11.19 -14.54
CA GLU A 215 14.75 11.70 -15.13
C GLU A 215 15.57 12.52 -14.12
N GLU A 216 14.89 13.32 -13.29
CA GLU A 216 15.54 14.05 -12.20
C GLU A 216 16.10 13.07 -11.17
N TRP A 217 15.32 12.04 -10.80
CA TRP A 217 15.77 10.99 -9.89
C TRP A 217 17.03 10.28 -10.40
N GLU A 218 17.08 9.90 -11.67
CA GLU A 218 18.26 9.29 -12.29
C GLU A 218 19.49 10.22 -12.21
N SER A 219 19.32 11.51 -12.48
CA SER A 219 20.42 12.48 -12.41
C SER A 219 20.98 12.63 -10.99
N TYR A 220 20.11 12.69 -9.97
CA TYR A 220 20.55 12.73 -8.58
C TYR A 220 21.26 11.44 -8.17
N LEU A 221 20.73 10.28 -8.59
CA LEU A 221 21.35 8.99 -8.30
C LEU A 221 22.78 8.90 -8.84
N GLN A 222 22.99 9.24 -10.11
CA GLN A 222 24.31 9.23 -10.74
C GLN A 222 25.29 10.13 -9.97
N LYS A 223 24.86 11.35 -9.65
CA LYS A 223 25.65 12.30 -8.87
C LYS A 223 26.02 11.75 -7.49
N TRP A 224 25.08 11.13 -6.78
CA TRP A 224 25.34 10.58 -5.45
C TRP A 224 26.28 9.37 -5.52
N GLN A 225 26.12 8.51 -6.53
CA GLN A 225 27.02 7.39 -6.75
C GLN A 225 28.44 7.89 -7.02
N GLU A 226 28.63 8.91 -7.85
CA GLU A 226 29.95 9.51 -8.11
C GLU A 226 30.59 10.09 -6.83
N ILE A 227 29.83 10.82 -6.03
CA ILE A 227 30.33 11.40 -4.75
C ILE A 227 30.74 10.30 -3.77
N ASN A 228 29.98 9.21 -3.72
CA ASN A 228 30.13 8.18 -2.70
C ASN A 228 30.99 6.98 -3.14
N ASP A 229 31.33 6.86 -4.42
CA ASP A 229 32.19 5.78 -4.94
C ASP A 229 33.51 5.64 -4.15
N PRO A 230 34.26 6.73 -3.85
CA PRO A 230 35.50 6.62 -3.07
C PRO A 230 35.30 6.28 -1.59
N LYS A 231 34.04 6.22 -1.12
CA LYS A 231 33.67 5.94 0.27
C LYS A 231 33.26 4.48 0.49
N LYS A 232 33.21 3.67 -0.57
CA LYS A 232 32.88 2.25 -0.51
C LYS A 232 34.08 1.43 -0.07
N ASP A 233 33.84 0.52 0.86
CA ASP A 233 34.80 -0.54 1.18
C ASP A 233 34.67 -1.67 0.15
N CYS A 234 35.70 -2.50 0.02
CA CYS A 234 35.66 -3.73 -0.78
C CYS A 234 35.78 -4.96 0.13
N VAL A 235 34.71 -5.76 0.24
CA VAL A 235 34.66 -6.98 1.05
C VAL A 235 34.49 -8.17 0.12
N GLY A 236 35.42 -9.12 0.16
CA GLY A 236 35.35 -10.32 -0.69
C GLY A 236 35.37 -10.05 -2.20
N GLY A 237 35.88 -8.89 -2.63
CA GLY A 237 35.87 -8.46 -4.03
C GLY A 237 34.57 -7.78 -4.49
N LEU A 238 33.66 -7.46 -3.56
CA LEU A 238 32.42 -6.73 -3.80
C LEU A 238 32.49 -5.37 -3.12
N ASP A 239 32.08 -4.32 -3.83
CA ASP A 239 31.91 -3.00 -3.23
C ASP A 239 30.73 -3.02 -2.24
N VAL A 240 30.92 -2.33 -1.12
CA VAL A 240 29.91 -2.21 -0.06
C VAL A 240 29.51 -0.74 0.12
N PRO A 241 28.23 -0.39 -0.09
CA PRO A 241 27.13 -1.25 -0.54
C PRO A 241 27.25 -1.75 -1.97
N ALA A 242 26.72 -2.95 -2.22
CA ALA A 242 26.40 -3.41 -3.57
C ALA A 242 25.37 -2.45 -4.21
N PRO A 243 25.35 -2.28 -5.56
CA PRO A 243 24.52 -1.28 -6.22
C PRO A 243 23.01 -1.32 -5.86
N ASN A 244 22.45 -2.52 -5.66
CA ASN A 244 21.04 -2.67 -5.31
C ASN A 244 20.73 -2.29 -3.85
N ASP A 245 21.69 -2.48 -2.94
CA ASP A 245 21.60 -2.08 -1.53
C ASP A 245 21.75 -0.55 -1.42
N GLU A 246 22.65 0.03 -2.21
CA GLU A 246 22.83 1.49 -2.32
C GLU A 246 21.56 2.18 -2.83
N TYR A 247 20.96 1.65 -3.90
CA TYR A 247 19.71 2.18 -4.47
C TYR A 247 18.53 2.10 -3.48
N PHE A 248 18.47 1.02 -2.70
CA PHE A 248 17.49 0.87 -1.62
C PHE A 248 17.72 1.88 -0.50
N LEU A 249 18.97 2.10 -0.10
CA LEU A 249 19.35 3.04 0.94
C LEU A 249 18.95 4.47 0.57
N TYR A 250 19.26 4.94 -0.65
CA TYR A 250 18.89 6.28 -1.07
C TYR A 250 17.38 6.54 -1.06
N GLN A 251 16.56 5.60 -1.54
CA GLN A 251 15.10 5.73 -1.44
C GLN A 251 14.62 5.71 0.01
N THR A 252 15.23 4.89 0.87
CA THR A 252 14.93 4.84 2.30
C THR A 252 15.23 6.19 2.96
N LEU A 253 16.38 6.79 2.67
CA LEU A 253 16.75 8.11 3.17
C LEU A 253 15.75 9.17 2.70
N LEU A 254 15.39 9.20 1.41
CA LEU A 254 14.42 10.17 0.88
C LEU A 254 13.03 10.05 1.55
N GLY A 255 12.59 8.82 1.83
CA GLY A 255 11.31 8.58 2.47
C GLY A 255 11.32 8.92 3.97
N ALA A 256 12.32 8.47 4.71
CA ALA A 256 12.34 8.52 6.17
C ALA A 256 13.09 9.72 6.77
N PHE A 257 13.71 10.58 5.94
CA PHE A 257 14.47 11.73 6.44
C PHE A 257 13.63 12.58 7.41
N PRO A 258 14.17 12.94 8.59
CA PRO A 258 13.40 13.61 9.62
C PRO A 258 13.02 15.01 9.15
N VAL A 259 11.82 15.42 9.58
CA VAL A 259 11.34 16.78 9.34
C VAL A 259 11.94 17.74 10.36
N ASP A 260 11.97 17.32 11.62
CA ASP A 260 12.62 18.04 12.70
C ASP A 260 14.11 17.66 12.77
N GLU A 261 14.99 18.65 12.65
CA GLU A 261 16.44 18.46 12.77
C GLU A 261 16.86 17.96 14.16
N SER A 262 16.03 18.16 15.18
CA SER A 262 16.28 17.62 16.53
C SER A 262 16.29 16.07 16.54
N GLU A 263 15.57 15.44 15.61
CA GLU A 263 15.52 13.99 15.44
C GLU A 263 16.68 13.42 14.61
N TYR A 264 17.60 14.26 14.13
CA TYR A 264 18.64 13.81 13.21
C TYR A 264 19.53 12.71 13.81
N SER A 265 19.95 12.86 15.07
CA SER A 265 20.83 11.87 15.71
C SER A 265 20.15 10.51 15.86
N THR A 266 18.88 10.50 16.28
CA THR A 266 18.10 9.26 16.40
C THR A 266 17.79 8.67 15.02
N PHE A 267 17.61 9.50 14.00
CA PHE A 267 17.46 9.05 12.62
C PHE A 267 18.69 8.29 12.10
N VAL A 268 19.91 8.77 12.35
CA VAL A 268 21.13 8.06 11.91
C VAL A 268 21.16 6.63 12.46
N GLU A 269 20.90 6.46 13.76
CA GLU A 269 20.89 5.15 14.39
C GLU A 269 19.75 4.26 13.87
N ARG A 270 18.55 4.82 13.65
CA ARG A 270 17.43 4.10 13.01
C ARG A 270 17.77 3.57 11.63
N ILE A 271 18.47 4.35 10.81
CA ILE A 271 18.89 3.91 9.46
C ILE A 271 19.93 2.80 9.56
N LYS A 272 20.90 2.90 10.47
CA LYS A 272 21.90 1.85 10.73
C LYS A 272 21.25 0.53 11.12
N GLU A 273 20.31 0.55 12.06
CA GLU A 273 19.58 -0.66 12.47
C GLU A 273 18.73 -1.23 11.33
N TYR A 274 18.01 -0.36 10.62
CA TYR A 274 17.11 -0.78 9.55
C TYR A 274 17.86 -1.38 8.37
N ILE A 275 18.99 -0.81 7.95
CA ILE A 275 19.69 -1.30 6.77
C ILE A 275 20.22 -2.71 6.99
N ILE A 276 20.73 -3.03 8.19
CA ILE A 276 21.15 -4.39 8.56
C ILE A 276 19.99 -5.37 8.47
N LYS A 277 18.83 -5.01 9.03
CA LYS A 277 17.62 -5.82 8.90
C LYS A 277 17.26 -6.03 7.43
N ALA A 278 17.27 -4.97 6.62
CA ALA A 278 16.90 -5.05 5.21
C ALA A 278 17.81 -5.99 4.40
N ILE A 279 19.14 -5.89 4.54
CA ILE A 279 20.07 -6.75 3.79
C ILE A 279 20.05 -8.21 4.29
N ARG A 280 19.77 -8.45 5.57
CA ARG A 280 19.55 -9.80 6.12
C ARG A 280 18.24 -10.41 5.62
N GLU A 281 17.20 -9.62 5.45
CA GLU A 281 15.96 -10.08 4.80
C GLU A 281 16.15 -10.32 3.30
N ALA A 282 16.97 -9.53 2.61
CA ALA A 282 17.29 -9.76 1.20
C ALA A 282 18.01 -11.09 0.95
N LYS A 283 18.82 -11.57 1.92
CA LYS A 283 19.53 -12.87 1.87
C LYS A 283 20.49 -13.01 0.68
N VAL A 284 21.01 -11.87 0.17
CA VAL A 284 21.94 -11.82 -0.98
C VAL A 284 23.39 -11.82 -0.50
N ASN A 285 23.78 -10.80 0.28
CA ASN A 285 25.16 -10.60 0.74
C ASN A 285 25.39 -10.99 2.21
N THR A 286 24.32 -11.07 3.00
CA THR A 286 24.33 -11.53 4.41
C THR A 286 22.99 -12.20 4.72
N GLY A 287 22.84 -12.84 5.89
CA GLY A 287 21.56 -13.40 6.33
C GLY A 287 21.51 -13.68 7.83
N TRP A 288 20.30 -13.90 8.35
CA TRP A 288 20.07 -14.11 9.79
C TRP A 288 20.78 -15.33 10.39
N LEU A 289 20.88 -16.44 9.64
CA LEU A 289 21.49 -17.69 10.15
C LEU A 289 23.02 -17.68 10.08
N ARG A 290 23.57 -16.92 9.12
CA ARG A 290 25.01 -16.78 8.92
C ARG A 290 25.28 -15.34 8.48
N PRO A 291 25.40 -14.41 9.44
CA PRO A 291 25.77 -13.03 9.14
C PRO A 291 27.15 -12.94 8.48
N ASP A 292 27.31 -11.99 7.57
CA ASP A 292 28.59 -11.52 7.07
C ASP A 292 28.95 -10.23 7.80
N ASP A 293 29.69 -10.35 8.91
CA ASP A 293 30.00 -9.24 9.81
C ASP A 293 30.85 -8.15 9.13
N ASP A 294 31.68 -8.52 8.14
CA ASP A 294 32.51 -7.58 7.40
C ASP A 294 31.64 -6.73 6.47
N TYR A 295 30.75 -7.36 5.69
CA TYR A 295 29.80 -6.64 4.83
C TYR A 295 28.87 -5.73 5.64
N GLU A 296 28.31 -6.25 6.73
CA GLU A 296 27.42 -5.49 7.62
C GLU A 296 28.14 -4.28 8.22
N SER A 297 29.35 -4.46 8.75
CA SER A 297 30.13 -3.37 9.35
C SER A 297 30.52 -2.30 8.33
N SER A 298 30.91 -2.70 7.12
CA SER A 298 31.23 -1.75 6.04
C SER A 298 30.00 -0.97 5.57
N LEU A 299 28.81 -1.59 5.53
CA LEU A 299 27.59 -0.88 5.20
C LEU A 299 27.20 0.15 6.27
N ILE A 300 27.39 -0.18 7.55
CA ILE A 300 27.19 0.78 8.65
C ILE A 300 28.14 1.97 8.52
N LYS A 301 29.43 1.73 8.25
CA LYS A 301 30.40 2.81 8.02
C LYS A 301 30.00 3.69 6.83
N PHE A 302 29.46 3.10 5.76
CA PHE A 302 28.96 3.86 4.62
C PHE A 302 27.79 4.77 5.01
N VAL A 303 26.81 4.26 5.77
CA VAL A 303 25.69 5.08 6.31
C VAL A 303 26.22 6.22 7.19
N GLU A 304 27.20 5.95 8.05
CA GLU A 304 27.82 6.98 8.90
C GLU A 304 28.51 8.06 8.06
N HIS A 305 29.21 7.70 6.97
CA HIS A 305 29.78 8.67 6.03
C HIS A 305 28.69 9.52 5.36
N LEU A 306 27.62 8.89 4.86
CA LEU A 306 26.53 9.61 4.20
C LEU A 306 25.89 10.64 5.14
N LEU A 307 25.69 10.28 6.41
CA LEU A 307 24.92 11.09 7.35
C LEU A 307 25.78 11.93 8.31
N ASN A 308 27.10 11.95 8.15
CA ASN A 308 27.98 12.80 8.95
C ASN A 308 27.78 14.29 8.61
N LYS A 309 27.53 15.16 9.60
CA LYS A 309 27.38 16.61 9.40
C LYS A 309 28.72 17.38 9.25
N SER A 310 29.82 16.70 8.92
CA SER A 310 31.12 17.33 8.65
C SER A 310 31.08 18.25 7.44
N GLU A 311 31.90 19.31 7.43
CA GLU A 311 32.06 20.22 6.29
C GLU A 311 32.63 19.51 5.04
N ASP A 312 33.37 18.42 5.24
CA ASP A 312 33.93 17.60 4.15
C ASP A 312 32.90 16.65 3.52
N ASN A 313 31.66 16.59 4.03
CA ASN A 313 30.62 15.74 3.46
C ASN A 313 29.92 16.42 2.28
N GLU A 314 30.30 16.03 1.06
CA GLU A 314 29.70 16.52 -0.18
C GLU A 314 28.31 15.92 -0.48
N PHE A 315 28.00 14.75 0.09
CA PHE A 315 26.74 14.05 -0.18
C PHE A 315 25.54 14.76 0.44
N LEU A 316 25.59 15.14 1.73
CA LEU A 316 24.43 15.76 2.39
C LEU A 316 23.96 17.04 1.67
N PRO A 317 24.82 18.01 1.34
CA PRO A 317 24.42 19.17 0.54
C PRO A 317 23.87 18.79 -0.84
N ALA A 318 24.39 17.75 -1.49
CA ALA A 318 23.90 17.26 -2.78
C ALA A 318 22.57 16.49 -2.69
N PHE A 319 22.28 15.87 -1.55
CA PHE A 319 21.09 15.07 -1.27
C PHE A 319 19.88 15.94 -0.89
N ARG A 320 20.12 16.98 -0.09
CA ARG A 320 19.09 17.82 0.53
C ARG A 320 18.10 18.49 -0.45
N PRO A 321 18.50 18.96 -1.65
CA PRO A 321 17.56 19.51 -2.61
C PRO A 321 16.45 18.53 -3.01
N LEU A 322 16.81 17.31 -3.44
CA LEU A 322 15.81 16.30 -3.81
C LEU A 322 15.01 15.83 -2.59
N GLN A 323 15.66 15.69 -1.42
CA GLN A 323 14.98 15.34 -0.18
C GLN A 323 13.88 16.34 0.19
N ARG A 324 14.15 17.64 0.12
CA ARG A 324 13.17 18.70 0.40
C ARG A 324 12.03 18.70 -0.60
N LYS A 325 12.33 18.53 -1.89
CA LYS A 325 11.33 18.38 -2.95
C LYS A 325 10.39 17.18 -2.67
N VAL A 326 10.96 16.02 -2.38
CA VAL A 326 10.22 14.80 -2.06
C VAL A 326 9.38 14.97 -0.78
N GLN A 327 9.91 15.59 0.26
CA GLN A 327 9.16 15.92 1.47
C GLN A 327 7.98 16.85 1.16
N TYR A 328 8.22 17.89 0.37
CA TYR A 328 7.23 18.89 0.00
C TYR A 328 6.02 18.27 -0.73
N TYR A 329 6.24 17.52 -1.81
CA TYR A 329 5.14 16.85 -2.52
C TYR A 329 4.57 15.65 -1.74
N GLY A 330 5.39 15.02 -0.90
CA GLY A 330 4.97 13.95 0.01
C GLY A 330 3.84 14.38 0.95
N VAL A 331 3.85 15.62 1.44
CA VAL A 331 2.78 16.21 2.26
C VAL A 331 1.43 16.11 1.55
N PHE A 332 1.33 16.56 0.29
CA PHE A 332 0.06 16.55 -0.44
C PHE A 332 -0.39 15.13 -0.83
N ASN A 333 0.56 14.25 -1.15
CA ASN A 333 0.27 12.83 -1.38
C ASN A 333 -0.28 12.17 -0.11
N SER A 334 0.28 12.48 1.06
CA SER A 334 -0.19 12.02 2.37
C SER A 334 -1.58 12.55 2.72
N LEU A 335 -1.84 13.84 2.50
CA LEU A 335 -3.17 14.42 2.70
C LEU A 335 -4.22 13.75 1.81
N SER A 336 -3.90 13.55 0.53
CA SER A 336 -4.80 12.89 -0.42
C SER A 336 -5.03 11.41 -0.04
N GLN A 337 -3.99 10.69 0.38
CA GLN A 337 -4.11 9.30 0.85
C GLN A 337 -4.98 9.19 2.10
N ALA A 338 -4.74 10.04 3.11
CA ALA A 338 -5.54 10.07 4.35
C ALA A 338 -6.99 10.43 4.04
N PHE A 339 -7.21 11.43 3.18
CA PHE A 339 -8.55 11.87 2.78
C PHE A 339 -9.33 10.78 2.05
N LEU A 340 -8.72 10.13 1.06
CA LEU A 340 -9.32 9.02 0.32
C LEU A 340 -9.62 7.83 1.24
N LYS A 341 -8.71 7.48 2.17
CA LYS A 341 -8.94 6.45 3.20
C LYS A 341 -10.19 6.75 4.02
N LEU A 342 -10.34 7.99 4.48
CA LEU A 342 -11.42 8.43 5.36
C LEU A 342 -12.77 8.54 4.65
N THR A 343 -12.79 8.76 3.34
CA THR A 343 -14.03 9.07 2.61
C THR A 343 -14.53 7.97 1.69
N SER A 344 -13.65 7.02 1.31
CA SER A 344 -14.01 5.83 0.53
C SER A 344 -14.89 4.85 1.32
N PRO A 345 -15.59 3.91 0.64
CA PRO A 345 -16.30 2.81 1.31
C PRO A 345 -15.39 1.99 2.22
N GLY A 346 -15.95 1.53 3.35
CA GLY A 346 -15.22 0.81 4.39
C GLY A 346 -15.10 1.61 5.70
N VAL A 347 -14.39 0.99 6.64
CA VAL A 347 -14.06 1.56 7.96
C VAL A 347 -12.60 2.01 7.93
N PRO A 348 -12.31 3.32 7.98
CA PRO A 348 -10.94 3.80 7.98
C PRO A 348 -10.23 3.41 9.28
N ASP A 349 -9.01 2.89 9.14
CA ASP A 349 -8.13 2.57 10.26
C ASP A 349 -7.00 3.61 10.37
N ILE A 350 -6.62 3.92 11.60
CA ILE A 350 -5.58 4.90 11.93
C ILE A 350 -4.66 4.22 12.93
N TYR A 351 -3.50 3.77 12.46
CA TYR A 351 -2.47 3.24 13.34
C TYR A 351 -1.96 4.34 14.27
N GLN A 352 -1.61 3.98 15.50
CA GLN A 352 -1.26 4.93 16.55
C GLN A 352 -0.14 5.89 16.10
N GLY A 353 -0.37 7.20 16.27
CA GLY A 353 0.59 8.24 15.95
C GLY A 353 0.53 8.76 14.51
N THR A 354 -0.18 8.08 13.61
CA THR A 354 -0.30 8.42 12.17
C THR A 354 -1.27 9.57 11.87
N GLU A 355 -1.87 10.17 12.90
CA GLU A 355 -2.54 11.46 12.81
C GLU A 355 -1.57 12.62 12.53
N LEU A 356 -0.27 12.41 12.78
CA LEU A 356 0.84 13.24 12.31
C LEU A 356 1.65 12.47 11.25
N TRP A 357 2.87 12.95 10.93
CA TRP A 357 3.73 12.28 9.95
C TRP A 357 4.31 10.96 10.48
N ASP A 358 3.99 9.86 9.79
CA ASP A 358 4.54 8.53 10.03
C ASP A 358 5.73 8.25 9.12
N LEU A 359 6.91 8.62 9.63
CA LEU A 359 8.21 8.40 8.98
C LEU A 359 8.92 7.15 9.52
N SER A 360 8.14 6.17 9.98
CA SER A 360 8.67 4.92 10.54
C SER A 360 9.10 3.95 9.45
N LEU A 361 10.06 3.10 9.77
CA LEU A 361 10.51 1.95 9.00
C LEU A 361 9.88 0.68 9.56
N VAL A 362 10.27 -0.49 9.07
CA VAL A 362 9.71 -1.77 9.54
C VAL A 362 9.96 -2.01 11.04
N ASP A 363 9.15 -2.85 11.68
CA ASP A 363 9.34 -3.38 13.03
C ASP A 363 10.83 -3.63 13.35
N PRO A 364 11.38 -3.15 14.49
CA PRO A 364 10.69 -2.47 15.60
C PRO A 364 10.52 -0.95 15.46
N ASP A 365 10.95 -0.33 14.36
CA ASP A 365 10.93 1.13 14.23
C ASP A 365 9.50 1.72 14.22
N ASN A 366 8.53 0.99 13.65
CA ASN A 366 7.09 1.32 13.69
C ASN A 366 6.40 0.99 15.03
N ARG A 367 7.16 0.55 16.05
CA ARG A 367 6.66 0.25 17.41
C ARG A 367 7.21 1.21 18.46
N ARG A 368 7.90 2.28 18.04
CA ARG A 368 8.37 3.35 18.94
C ARG A 368 7.18 3.96 19.72
N PRO A 369 7.42 4.42 20.96
CA PRO A 369 6.36 5.00 21.78
C PRO A 369 5.79 6.27 21.14
N ILE A 370 4.49 6.50 21.35
CA ILE A 370 3.78 7.68 20.84
C ILE A 370 3.58 8.65 21.99
N ASP A 371 3.98 9.91 21.77
CA ASP A 371 3.68 11.03 22.67
C ASP A 371 2.23 11.49 22.45
N PHE A 372 1.32 10.93 23.25
CA PHE A 372 -0.11 11.26 23.20
C PHE A 372 -0.44 12.57 23.94
N GLU A 373 0.39 13.01 24.88
CA GLU A 373 0.17 14.26 25.60
C GLU A 373 0.30 15.45 24.64
N ASN A 374 1.40 15.51 23.89
CA ASN A 374 1.62 16.55 22.88
C ASN A 374 0.54 16.54 21.78
N ARG A 375 0.11 15.35 21.35
CA ARG A 375 -0.98 15.19 20.36
C ARG A 375 -2.32 15.69 20.88
N ALA A 376 -2.62 15.45 22.16
CA ALA A 376 -3.83 15.96 22.79
C ALA A 376 -3.82 17.49 22.88
N GLU A 377 -2.66 18.10 23.15
CA GLU A 377 -2.47 19.55 23.12
C GLU A 377 -2.66 20.12 21.71
N PHE A 378 -2.04 19.53 20.70
CA PHE A 378 -2.22 19.93 19.30
C PHE A 378 -3.68 19.85 18.86
N LEU A 379 -4.38 18.77 19.21
CA LEU A 379 -5.80 18.62 18.89
C LEU A 379 -6.65 19.68 19.62
N LYS A 380 -6.34 20.01 20.88
CA LYS A 380 -7.03 21.05 21.63
C LYS A 380 -6.83 22.43 21.01
N GLU A 381 -5.61 22.74 20.57
CA GLU A 381 -5.29 23.99 19.87
C GLU A 381 -6.06 24.08 18.55
N ILE A 382 -6.01 23.03 17.73
CA ILE A 382 -6.75 22.94 16.46
C ILE A 382 -8.24 23.18 16.68
N LYS A 383 -8.85 22.50 17.66
CA LYS A 383 -10.28 22.66 17.97
C LYS A 383 -10.64 24.09 18.36
N THR A 384 -9.84 24.71 19.23
CA THR A 384 -10.05 26.10 19.64
C THR A 384 -10.01 27.04 18.43
N LYS A 385 -9.01 26.88 17.55
CA LYS A 385 -8.85 27.72 16.36
C LYS A 385 -9.93 27.45 15.30
N ILE A 386 -10.44 26.23 15.17
CA ILE A 386 -11.58 25.92 14.30
C ILE A 386 -12.82 26.74 14.70
N GLU A 387 -13.08 26.89 15.99
CA GLU A 387 -14.24 27.65 16.50
C GLU A 387 -14.09 29.16 16.33
N SER A 388 -12.86 29.69 16.36
CA SER A 388 -12.60 31.12 16.28
C SER A 388 -12.30 31.64 14.88
N ASP A 389 -11.40 30.98 14.13
CA ASP A 389 -10.92 31.39 12.83
C ASP A 389 -10.30 30.20 12.07
N ILE A 390 -11.15 29.41 11.43
CA ILE A 390 -10.72 28.22 10.68
C ILE A 390 -9.86 28.56 9.46
N LEU A 391 -10.10 29.71 8.80
CA LEU A 391 -9.33 30.09 7.61
C LEU A 391 -7.91 30.54 8.01
N GLY A 392 -7.78 31.34 9.06
CA GLY A 392 -6.48 31.69 9.62
C GLY A 392 -5.69 30.46 10.10
N LEU A 393 -6.38 29.48 10.72
CA LEU A 393 -5.77 28.19 11.05
C LEU A 393 -5.25 27.47 9.81
N ILE A 394 -6.05 27.37 8.74
CA ILE A 394 -5.64 26.68 7.52
C ILE A 394 -4.40 27.33 6.90
N GLU A 395 -4.34 28.66 6.87
CA GLU A 395 -3.16 29.40 6.36
C GLU A 395 -1.91 29.09 7.19
N GLU A 396 -2.01 29.09 8.52
CA GLU A 396 -0.92 28.71 9.43
C GLU A 396 -0.44 27.27 9.18
N LEU A 397 -1.37 26.32 9.02
CA LEU A 397 -1.07 24.92 8.79
C LEU A 397 -0.40 24.66 7.44
N LEU A 398 -0.76 25.43 6.41
CA LEU A 398 -0.14 25.37 5.08
C LEU A 398 1.28 25.99 5.08
N GLN A 399 1.55 26.94 5.97
CA GLN A 399 2.87 27.54 6.14
C GLN A 399 3.81 26.68 7.01
N THR A 400 3.25 25.81 7.85
CA THR A 400 4.01 24.95 8.78
C THR A 400 3.69 23.45 8.63
N PRO A 401 3.70 22.90 7.40
CA PRO A 401 3.34 21.50 7.16
C PRO A 401 4.25 20.53 7.93
N GLU A 402 5.47 20.93 8.25
CA GLU A 402 6.45 20.16 9.02
C GLU A 402 5.91 19.63 10.35
N THR A 403 5.01 20.38 10.99
CA THR A 403 4.44 20.02 12.30
C THR A 403 3.53 18.79 12.24
N GLY A 404 3.02 18.43 11.05
CA GLY A 404 2.03 17.39 10.87
C GLY A 404 0.61 17.77 11.32
N LYS A 405 0.43 18.93 11.95
CA LYS A 405 -0.88 19.41 12.41
C LYS A 405 -1.88 19.54 11.26
N ILE A 406 -1.43 19.82 10.04
CA ILE A 406 -2.29 19.88 8.84
C ILE A 406 -2.97 18.53 8.56
N LYS A 407 -2.28 17.41 8.78
CA LYS A 407 -2.82 16.06 8.64
C LYS A 407 -3.81 15.75 9.76
N MET A 408 -3.47 16.11 11.00
CA MET A 408 -4.35 15.96 12.15
C MET A 408 -5.66 16.75 11.99
N PHE A 409 -5.58 18.00 11.52
CA PHE A 409 -6.72 18.84 11.19
C PHE A 409 -7.64 18.17 10.16
N LEU A 410 -7.07 17.68 9.05
CA LEU A 410 -7.81 16.98 8.01
C LEU A 410 -8.51 15.73 8.55
N ILE A 411 -7.77 14.89 9.31
CA ILE A 411 -8.31 13.68 9.92
C ILE A 411 -9.46 14.02 10.86
N TYR A 412 -9.29 15.02 11.72
CA TYR A 412 -10.32 15.46 12.66
C TYR A 412 -11.59 15.91 11.92
N GLN A 413 -11.47 16.83 10.96
CA GLN A 413 -12.62 17.34 10.20
C GLN A 413 -13.35 16.23 9.43
N ALA A 414 -12.62 15.33 8.78
CA ALA A 414 -13.21 14.20 8.05
C ALA A 414 -13.88 13.19 8.99
N LEU A 415 -13.32 12.91 10.18
CA LEU A 415 -13.95 12.04 11.19
C LEU A 415 -15.20 12.68 11.80
N GLN A 416 -15.21 13.99 12.04
CA GLN A 416 -16.43 14.69 12.45
C GLN A 416 -17.51 14.57 11.39
N ALA A 417 -17.18 14.78 10.11
CA ALA A 417 -18.12 14.61 9.02
C ALA A 417 -18.64 13.17 8.93
N ARG A 418 -17.80 12.15 9.11
CA ARG A 418 -18.26 10.75 9.17
C ARG A 418 -19.22 10.48 10.32
N ARG A 419 -19.01 11.12 11.47
CA ARG A 419 -19.87 10.98 12.65
C ARG A 419 -21.22 11.67 12.44
N GLU A 420 -21.20 12.88 11.86
CA GLU A 420 -22.40 13.66 11.57
C GLU A 420 -23.26 13.02 10.48
N TYR A 421 -22.63 12.56 9.39
CA TYR A 421 -23.28 11.95 8.23
C TYR A 421 -23.10 10.42 8.24
N LEU A 422 -23.36 9.76 9.37
CA LEU A 422 -23.04 8.33 9.59
C LEU A 422 -23.61 7.41 8.50
N ASP A 423 -24.91 7.52 8.20
CA ASP A 423 -25.54 6.64 7.21
C ASP A 423 -24.99 6.87 5.79
N LEU A 424 -24.62 8.11 5.47
CA LEU A 424 -23.98 8.44 4.19
C LEU A 424 -22.65 7.70 4.04
N PHE A 425 -21.83 7.67 5.08
CA PHE A 425 -20.53 7.01 5.04
C PHE A 425 -20.59 5.50 5.27
N GLN A 426 -21.62 5.00 5.94
CA GLN A 426 -21.78 3.57 6.18
C GLN A 426 -22.47 2.86 5.01
N ARG A 427 -23.50 3.49 4.42
CA ARG A 427 -24.43 2.85 3.47
C ARG A 427 -24.55 3.57 2.14
N GLY A 428 -24.15 4.83 2.08
CA GLY A 428 -24.32 5.64 0.88
C GLY A 428 -23.61 5.04 -0.33
N ASP A 429 -24.27 5.14 -1.47
CA ASP A 429 -23.80 4.64 -2.77
C ASP A 429 -22.43 5.22 -3.13
N TYR A 430 -21.76 4.62 -4.10
CA TYR A 430 -20.51 5.13 -4.64
C TYR A 430 -20.64 5.38 -6.15
N GLN A 431 -20.49 6.63 -6.56
CA GLN A 431 -20.50 7.01 -7.97
C GLN A 431 -19.24 7.80 -8.31
N LYS A 432 -18.46 7.31 -9.29
CA LYS A 432 -17.35 8.10 -9.84
C LYS A 432 -17.89 9.35 -10.54
N LEU A 433 -17.18 10.47 -10.41
CA LEU A 433 -17.55 11.72 -11.06
C LEU A 433 -16.62 12.01 -12.23
N ILE A 434 -17.18 12.56 -13.31
CA ILE A 434 -16.42 12.89 -14.50
C ILE A 434 -15.68 14.21 -14.27
N VAL A 435 -14.36 14.20 -14.43
CA VAL A 435 -13.53 15.41 -14.40
C VAL A 435 -13.21 15.84 -15.83
N MET A 436 -13.47 17.12 -16.13
CA MET A 436 -13.16 17.77 -17.41
C MET A 436 -12.09 18.83 -17.23
N GLY A 437 -11.38 19.15 -18.33
CA GLY A 437 -10.29 20.14 -18.35
C GLY A 437 -8.94 19.49 -18.61
N SER A 438 -7.93 20.33 -18.83
CA SER A 438 -6.55 19.90 -19.11
C SER A 438 -5.92 19.11 -17.96
N LEU A 439 -6.34 19.36 -16.72
CA LEU A 439 -5.79 18.72 -15.52
C LEU A 439 -6.64 17.57 -14.97
N LYS A 440 -7.57 17.01 -15.76
CA LYS A 440 -8.48 15.94 -15.30
C LYS A 440 -7.79 14.73 -14.66
N ASN A 441 -6.57 14.40 -15.09
CA ASN A 441 -5.82 13.26 -14.57
C ASN A 441 -5.18 13.53 -13.19
N HIS A 442 -5.21 14.77 -12.73
CA HIS A 442 -4.67 15.22 -11.45
C HIS A 442 -5.72 15.26 -10.33
N ILE A 443 -6.95 14.80 -10.60
CA ILE A 443 -8.04 14.77 -9.62
C ILE A 443 -8.64 13.37 -9.56
N VAL A 444 -8.88 12.90 -8.34
CA VAL A 444 -9.78 11.79 -8.04
C VAL A 444 -11.06 12.37 -7.47
N ALA A 445 -12.19 12.09 -8.10
CA ALA A 445 -13.49 12.61 -7.67
C ALA A 445 -14.57 11.53 -7.68
N PHE A 446 -15.34 11.47 -6.60
CA PHE A 446 -16.51 10.59 -6.49
C PHE A 446 -17.56 11.20 -5.57
N SER A 447 -18.80 10.78 -5.71
CA SER A 447 -19.89 11.12 -4.80
C SER A 447 -20.33 9.93 -3.97
N ARG A 448 -20.83 10.23 -2.79
CA ARG A 448 -21.62 9.31 -1.98
C ARG A 448 -23.01 9.86 -1.77
N LYS A 449 -24.03 9.00 -1.82
CA LYS A 449 -25.43 9.44 -1.65
C LYS A 449 -26.21 8.47 -0.78
N TRP A 450 -26.95 9.02 0.18
CA TRP A 450 -27.89 8.28 1.01
C TRP A 450 -29.07 9.17 1.39
N GLY A 451 -30.27 8.80 0.97
CA GLY A 451 -31.45 9.67 1.08
C GLY A 451 -31.20 11.02 0.41
N ASP A 452 -31.44 12.10 1.15
CA ASP A 452 -31.26 13.47 0.70
C ASP A 452 -29.83 14.01 0.91
N SER A 453 -28.97 13.24 1.57
CA SER A 453 -27.56 13.61 1.79
C SER A 453 -26.68 13.11 0.65
N THR A 454 -25.88 14.02 0.11
CA THR A 454 -24.89 13.78 -0.94
C THR A 454 -23.56 14.37 -0.49
N ALA A 455 -22.51 13.56 -0.52
CA ALA A 455 -21.13 14.00 -0.38
C ALA A 455 -20.44 14.00 -1.75
N ILE A 456 -19.59 15.00 -1.99
CA ILE A 456 -18.64 15.02 -3.11
C ILE A 456 -17.23 15.07 -2.52
N ILE A 457 -16.41 14.11 -2.94
CA ILE A 457 -15.06 13.89 -2.45
C ILE A 457 -14.11 14.25 -3.59
N ILE A 458 -13.14 15.12 -3.32
CA ILE A 458 -12.17 15.62 -4.30
C ILE A 458 -10.77 15.60 -3.71
N ALA A 459 -9.88 14.82 -4.31
CA ALA A 459 -8.46 14.73 -3.92
C ALA A 459 -7.54 14.94 -5.12
N PRO A 460 -6.48 15.75 -4.99
CA PRO A 460 -5.50 15.93 -6.04
C PRO A 460 -4.49 14.77 -6.08
N ARG A 461 -3.78 14.65 -7.19
CA ARG A 461 -2.67 13.71 -7.38
C ARG A 461 -1.69 14.22 -8.43
N LEU A 462 -0.47 13.69 -8.39
CA LEU A 462 0.57 13.98 -9.37
C LEU A 462 0.93 15.47 -9.45
N LEU A 463 1.30 16.08 -8.32
CA LEU A 463 1.39 17.54 -8.18
C LEU A 463 2.73 18.14 -8.63
N THR A 464 3.75 17.32 -8.87
CA THR A 464 5.11 17.79 -9.21
C THR A 464 5.20 18.63 -10.48
N LYS A 465 4.23 18.46 -11.39
CA LYS A 465 4.14 19.22 -12.65
C LYS A 465 3.14 20.37 -12.60
N LEU A 466 2.43 20.56 -11.49
CA LEU A 466 1.36 21.55 -11.36
C LEU A 466 1.72 22.75 -10.51
N VAL A 467 2.51 22.54 -9.46
CA VAL A 467 2.96 23.59 -8.54
C VAL A 467 4.46 23.50 -8.35
N ASN A 468 5.11 24.63 -8.11
CA ASN A 468 6.51 24.64 -7.71
C ASN A 468 6.66 24.39 -6.21
N GLU A 469 7.88 24.09 -5.76
CA GLU A 469 8.19 23.99 -4.34
C GLU A 469 7.85 25.32 -3.62
N GLY A 470 7.10 25.22 -2.53
CA GLY A 470 6.60 26.38 -1.77
C GLY A 470 5.22 26.92 -2.22
N GLU A 471 4.65 26.44 -3.33
CA GLU A 471 3.34 26.87 -3.83
C GLU A 471 2.21 25.88 -3.51
N ASN A 472 1.18 26.30 -2.80
CA ASN A 472 0.06 25.41 -2.52
C ASN A 472 -0.78 25.11 -3.79
N PRO A 473 -1.31 23.87 -3.96
CA PRO A 473 -2.13 23.47 -5.10
C PRO A 473 -3.56 24.03 -4.98
N LEU A 474 -3.69 25.35 -4.93
CA LEU A 474 -4.92 26.06 -4.61
C LEU A 474 -5.30 27.06 -5.69
N GLY A 475 -6.60 27.27 -5.84
CA GLY A 475 -7.16 28.39 -6.61
C GLY A 475 -6.99 28.29 -8.13
N GLU A 476 -7.30 29.40 -8.79
CA GLU A 476 -7.40 29.47 -10.25
C GLU A 476 -6.07 29.31 -10.98
N GLN A 477 -4.98 29.83 -10.42
CA GLN A 477 -3.65 29.77 -11.06
C GLN A 477 -3.19 28.33 -11.30
N VAL A 478 -3.54 27.43 -10.37
CA VAL A 478 -3.22 26.00 -10.47
C VAL A 478 -4.26 25.28 -11.30
N TRP A 479 -5.54 25.38 -10.95
CA TRP A 479 -6.57 24.47 -11.45
C TRP A 479 -7.27 24.92 -12.74
N ARG A 480 -7.10 26.19 -13.13
CA ARG A 480 -7.57 26.75 -14.42
C ARG A 480 -9.03 26.42 -14.72
N GLU A 481 -9.31 25.78 -15.86
CA GLU A 481 -10.63 25.40 -16.35
C GLU A 481 -11.10 24.00 -15.89
N THR A 482 -10.38 23.38 -14.95
CA THR A 482 -10.67 22.02 -14.49
C THR A 482 -11.93 22.01 -13.63
N ARG A 483 -12.84 21.09 -13.94
CA ARG A 483 -14.17 21.02 -13.32
C ARG A 483 -14.70 19.61 -13.23
N ILE A 484 -15.64 19.39 -12.33
CA ILE A 484 -16.38 18.14 -12.16
C ILE A 484 -17.77 18.32 -12.75
N CYS A 485 -18.23 17.32 -13.51
CA CYS A 485 -19.61 17.24 -13.97
C CYS A 485 -20.47 16.57 -12.89
N LEU A 486 -21.51 17.27 -12.45
CA LEU A 486 -22.50 16.75 -11.51
C LEU A 486 -23.68 16.11 -12.22
N PRO A 487 -24.32 15.09 -11.62
CA PRO A 487 -25.60 14.58 -12.09
C PRO A 487 -26.67 15.69 -12.14
N SER A 488 -27.59 15.64 -13.10
CA SER A 488 -28.72 16.57 -13.17
C SER A 488 -29.56 16.55 -11.88
N GLY A 489 -30.00 17.73 -11.43
CA GLY A 489 -30.73 17.87 -10.17
C GLY A 489 -29.83 17.84 -8.91
N SER A 490 -28.52 18.06 -9.07
CA SER A 490 -27.63 18.22 -7.92
C SER A 490 -27.85 19.56 -7.22
N SER A 491 -27.48 19.64 -5.95
CA SER A 491 -27.57 20.90 -5.18
C SER A 491 -26.72 22.01 -5.83
N LEU A 492 -27.21 23.25 -5.73
CA LEU A 492 -26.43 24.45 -6.04
C LEU A 492 -25.60 24.94 -4.86
N VAL A 493 -25.95 24.49 -3.65
CA VAL A 493 -25.34 24.94 -2.40
C VAL A 493 -24.68 23.76 -1.71
N TRP A 494 -23.38 23.91 -1.50
CA TRP A 494 -22.51 22.92 -0.91
C TRP A 494 -21.75 23.53 0.25
N LYS A 495 -21.63 22.80 1.34
CA LYS A 495 -20.73 23.14 2.43
C LYS A 495 -19.47 22.30 2.31
N ASN A 496 -18.30 22.94 2.18
CA ASN A 496 -17.04 22.25 2.33
C ASN A 496 -16.79 22.01 3.83
N VAL A 497 -17.01 20.80 4.31
CA VAL A 497 -16.91 20.50 5.75
C VAL A 497 -15.47 20.53 6.27
N ILE A 498 -14.46 20.49 5.40
CA ILE A 498 -13.06 20.67 5.82
C ILE A 498 -12.80 22.13 6.18
N THR A 499 -13.24 23.08 5.33
CA THR A 499 -12.97 24.52 5.49
C THR A 499 -14.11 25.30 6.14
N GLN A 500 -15.25 24.64 6.35
CA GLN A 500 -16.54 25.19 6.77
C GLN A 500 -17.08 26.31 5.86
N GLN A 501 -16.56 26.44 4.65
CA GLN A 501 -17.01 27.45 3.70
C GLN A 501 -18.17 26.94 2.85
N ASN A 502 -19.12 27.83 2.57
CA ASN A 502 -20.20 27.57 1.64
C ASN A 502 -19.76 27.89 0.21
N LEU A 503 -20.11 27.00 -0.70
CA LEU A 503 -19.89 27.10 -2.13
C LEU A 503 -21.26 27.15 -2.80
N LYS A 504 -21.52 28.24 -3.50
CA LYS A 504 -22.70 28.42 -4.32
C LYS A 504 -22.28 28.44 -5.77
N GLU A 505 -22.74 27.46 -6.54
CA GLU A 505 -22.48 27.42 -7.98
C GLU A 505 -23.59 28.13 -8.75
N GLU A 506 -23.24 28.67 -9.91
CA GLU A 506 -24.20 29.33 -10.81
C GLU A 506 -25.00 28.30 -11.63
N LYS A 507 -24.47 27.08 -11.79
CA LYS A 507 -25.07 26.00 -12.60
C LYS A 507 -25.12 24.70 -11.81
N GLU A 508 -26.24 23.99 -11.95
CA GLU A 508 -26.53 22.73 -11.21
C GLU A 508 -25.65 21.54 -11.62
N ASP A 509 -24.89 21.65 -12.71
CA ASP A 509 -24.20 20.52 -13.35
C ASP A 509 -22.67 20.58 -13.24
N THR A 510 -22.10 21.59 -12.57
CA THR A 510 -20.66 21.85 -12.62
C THR A 510 -20.09 22.31 -11.28
N LEU A 511 -18.95 21.76 -10.87
CA LEU A 511 -18.09 22.31 -9.81
C LEU A 511 -16.71 22.65 -10.36
N TRP A 512 -16.27 23.89 -10.16
CA TRP A 512 -14.92 24.30 -10.58
C TRP A 512 -13.90 23.94 -9.51
N ILE A 513 -12.86 23.18 -9.89
CA ILE A 513 -11.83 22.73 -8.93
C ILE A 513 -11.11 23.94 -8.31
N ARG A 514 -10.88 25.00 -9.08
CA ARG A 514 -10.31 26.27 -8.58
C ARG A 514 -11.11 26.92 -7.45
N ASN A 515 -12.43 26.77 -7.45
CA ASN A 515 -13.30 27.34 -6.42
C ASN A 515 -13.34 26.41 -5.20
N VAL A 516 -13.43 25.10 -5.47
CA VAL A 516 -13.55 24.08 -4.43
C VAL A 516 -12.24 23.93 -3.63
N LEU A 517 -11.10 23.91 -4.31
CA LEU A 517 -9.76 23.83 -3.73
C LEU A 517 -9.14 25.23 -3.61
N ASN A 518 -9.90 26.19 -3.08
CA ASN A 518 -9.42 27.56 -2.91
C ASN A 518 -8.63 27.75 -1.61
N HIS A 519 -9.03 27.05 -0.53
CA HIS A 519 -8.43 27.22 0.80
C HIS A 519 -7.65 25.99 1.27
N PHE A 520 -8.05 24.78 0.85
CA PHE A 520 -7.42 23.54 1.30
C PHE A 520 -7.19 22.56 0.13
N PRO A 521 -6.11 21.75 0.13
CA PRO A 521 -5.75 20.91 -1.02
C PRO A 521 -6.75 19.81 -1.36
N VAL A 522 -7.63 19.43 -0.43
CA VAL A 522 -8.70 18.44 -0.63
C VAL A 522 -10.04 19.06 -0.23
N ALA A 523 -11.14 18.49 -0.74
CA ALA A 523 -12.48 18.95 -0.38
C ALA A 523 -13.46 17.79 -0.16
N LEU A 524 -14.23 17.91 0.92
CA LEU A 524 -15.43 17.14 1.19
C LEU A 524 -16.61 18.09 1.20
N LEU A 525 -17.42 18.03 0.16
CA LEU A 525 -18.61 18.86 0.03
C LEU A 525 -19.83 18.06 0.46
N ILE A 526 -20.70 18.65 1.28
CA ILE A 526 -22.00 18.08 1.63
C ILE A 526 -23.07 19.05 1.12
N ASN A 527 -24.13 18.56 0.48
CA ASN A 527 -25.22 19.42 0.08
C ASN A 527 -25.95 19.97 1.32
N GLU A 528 -26.30 21.26 1.29
CA GLU A 528 -27.27 21.76 2.26
C GLU A 528 -28.65 21.20 1.90
N GLN A 529 -29.35 20.65 2.90
CA GLN A 529 -30.75 20.31 2.73
C GLN A 529 -31.52 21.63 2.65
N GLY A 530 -32.13 21.91 1.50
CA GLY A 530 -33.09 23.00 1.43
C GLY A 530 -34.19 22.74 2.44
N GLU A 531 -34.52 23.71 3.29
CA GLU A 531 -35.71 23.65 4.12
C GLU A 531 -36.91 23.33 3.22
N THR A 532 -37.36 22.08 3.24
CA THR A 532 -38.68 21.76 2.72
C THR A 532 -39.66 22.48 3.63
N ASN A 533 -40.13 23.64 3.18
CA ASN A 533 -41.30 24.33 3.76
C ASN A 533 -42.45 23.32 3.82
N ASN A 534 -42.60 22.66 4.97
CA ASN A 534 -43.81 21.94 5.36
C ASN A 534 -44.87 22.97 5.78
N ASP A 535 -45.24 23.87 4.86
CA ASP A 535 -46.42 24.71 4.98
C ASP A 535 -47.42 24.24 3.92
N SER A 536 -48.08 23.11 4.20
CA SER A 536 -49.40 22.80 3.65
C SER A 536 -49.99 21.57 4.34
N GLU A 537 -50.30 21.69 5.64
CA GLU A 537 -51.42 20.92 6.17
C GLU A 537 -52.72 21.55 5.64
N PRO A 538 -53.55 20.82 4.86
CA PRO A 538 -54.87 21.30 4.53
C PRO A 538 -55.73 21.21 5.79
N LYS A 539 -56.20 22.37 6.27
CA LYS A 539 -57.29 22.42 7.26
C LYS A 539 -58.47 21.63 6.73
N VAL A 540 -58.75 20.50 7.37
CA VAL A 540 -59.99 19.76 7.20
C VAL A 540 -61.07 20.54 7.95
N ASP A 541 -61.95 21.20 7.21
CA ASP A 541 -63.20 21.75 7.74
C ASP A 541 -64.08 20.59 8.22
N SER A 542 -64.38 20.60 9.52
CA SER A 542 -65.37 19.73 10.14
C SER A 542 -66.71 20.47 10.19
N HIS A 543 -67.58 20.15 9.22
CA HIS A 543 -69.03 20.34 9.34
C HIS A 543 -69.71 18.98 9.21
N ASN A 544 -70.04 18.40 10.36
CA ASN A 544 -71.29 17.69 10.63
C ASN A 544 -71.44 17.45 12.13
#